data_AF-G5E3A4-F1
#
_entry.id   AF-G5E3A4-F1
#
_cell.length_a   1.000
_cell.length_b   1.000
_cell.length_c   1.000
_cell.angle_alpha   90.00
_cell.angle_beta   90.00
_cell.angle_gamma   90.00
#
_symmetry.space_group_name_H-M   'P 1'
#
loop_
_entity.id
_entity.type
_entity.pdbx_description
1 polymer ?
#
loop_
_entity_poly.entity_id
_entity_poly.type
_entity_poly.pdbx_seq_one_letter_code
_entity_poly.pdbx_strand_id
1 'polypeptide(L)'
;MYRKRNLPPGPSPFPLFGNVLQIKRGKMVKSLLEFGKKYGPVYTLYFGHNPVIVLCGYKAIKESLIDRAEEFSGRGKIPTFDQYFQGFGIVFSNGENWKQLRRFSLTTLRNFWNGKEEHRRIQEEAQFMVSEIRSYK
;
A
#
# COMPACT_ATOMS: atom_id res chain seq x y z
N MET A 1 -24.11 -8.72 15.06
CA MET A 1 -22.97 -9.43 15.70
C MET A 1 -21.84 -9.56 14.67
N TYR A 2 -21.01 -8.52 14.50
CA TYR A 2 -20.13 -8.34 13.31
C TYR A 2 -18.72 -8.93 13.42
N ARG A 3 -18.40 -9.67 14.48
CA ARG A 3 -17.05 -10.21 14.69
C ARG A 3 -16.93 -11.61 14.09
N LYS A 4 -16.21 -11.75 12.97
CA LYS A 4 -15.83 -13.07 12.46
C LYS A 4 -14.95 -13.76 13.51
N ARG A 5 -15.23 -15.04 13.77
CA ARG A 5 -14.78 -15.75 14.98
C ARG A 5 -13.26 -15.96 15.12
N ASN A 6 -12.45 -15.63 14.10
CA ASN A 6 -11.01 -15.90 14.06
C ASN A 6 -10.14 -14.67 13.66
N LEU A 7 -10.67 -13.45 13.76
CA LEU A 7 -9.89 -12.25 13.42
C LEU A 7 -9.12 -11.71 14.63
N PRO A 8 -7.93 -11.08 14.39
CA PRO A 8 -7.20 -10.34 15.41
C PRO A 8 -8.11 -9.35 16.17
N PRO A 9 -7.77 -9.00 17.42
CA PRO A 9 -8.55 -8.05 18.21
C PRO A 9 -8.65 -6.69 17.52
N GLY A 10 -9.61 -5.86 17.91
CA GLY A 10 -9.81 -4.55 17.31
C GLY A 10 -10.97 -3.78 17.94
N PRO A 11 -11.11 -2.49 17.63
CA PRO A 11 -12.25 -1.70 18.08
C PRO A 11 -13.57 -2.27 17.52
N SER A 12 -14.61 -2.26 18.35
CA SER A 12 -15.95 -2.67 17.93
C SER A 12 -16.42 -1.79 16.76
N PRO A 13 -16.80 -2.37 15.61
CA PRO A 13 -17.22 -1.61 14.44
C PRO A 13 -18.63 -1.04 14.62
N PHE A 14 -18.86 0.17 14.09
CA PHE A 14 -20.20 0.70 13.92
C PHE A 14 -20.94 -0.01 12.78
N PRO A 15 -22.28 -0.15 12.87
CA PRO A 15 -23.08 -0.61 11.74
C PRO A 15 -22.80 0.24 10.49
N LEU A 16 -22.72 -0.41 9.32
CA LEU A 16 -22.50 0.18 7.99
C LEU A 16 -21.14 0.87 7.76
N PHE A 17 -20.62 1.64 8.70
CA PHE A 17 -19.39 2.43 8.55
C PHE A 17 -18.12 1.73 9.03
N GLY A 18 -18.26 0.66 9.82
CA GLY A 18 -17.13 -0.01 10.44
C GLY A 18 -16.42 0.90 11.45
N ASN A 19 -15.10 1.02 11.34
CA ASN A 19 -14.27 1.83 12.21
C ASN A 19 -13.85 3.17 11.58
N VAL A 20 -14.39 3.55 10.41
CA VAL A 20 -14.02 4.80 9.70
C VAL A 20 -14.22 6.03 10.58
N LEU A 21 -15.34 6.10 11.31
CA LEU A 21 -15.65 7.22 12.22
C LEU A 21 -14.73 7.28 13.44
N GLN A 22 -14.04 6.19 13.77
CA GLN A 22 -13.08 6.14 14.88
C GLN A 22 -11.67 6.57 14.43
N ILE A 23 -11.44 6.77 13.13
CA ILE A 23 -10.19 7.29 12.57
C ILE A 23 -10.30 8.81 12.45
N LYS A 24 -9.38 9.54 13.11
CA LYS A 24 -9.39 11.01 13.08
C LYS A 24 -9.05 11.52 11.68
N ARG A 25 -9.90 12.37 11.10
CA ARG A 25 -9.68 13.01 9.79
C ARG A 25 -8.33 13.73 9.76
N GLY A 26 -7.58 13.55 8.67
CA GLY A 26 -6.23 14.11 8.51
C GLY A 26 -5.15 13.49 9.42
N LYS A 27 -5.50 12.52 10.28
CA LYS A 27 -4.59 11.89 11.26
C LYS A 27 -4.70 10.37 11.21
N MET A 28 -4.82 9.79 10.01
CA MET A 28 -5.01 8.36 9.82
C MET A 28 -3.86 7.55 10.43
N VAL A 29 -2.60 7.85 10.05
CA VAL A 29 -1.42 7.14 10.57
C VAL A 29 -1.37 7.19 12.09
N LYS A 30 -1.57 8.37 12.70
CA LYS A 30 -1.60 8.52 14.16
C LYS A 30 -2.69 7.69 14.81
N SER A 31 -3.89 7.68 14.23
CA SER A 31 -5.02 6.88 14.74
C SER A 31 -4.73 5.38 14.66
N LEU A 32 -4.11 4.91 13.57
CA LEU A 32 -3.67 3.52 13.44
C LEU A 32 -2.63 3.15 14.50
N LEU A 33 -1.63 4.01 14.73
CA LEU A 33 -0.64 3.79 15.79
C LEU A 33 -1.27 3.78 17.20
N GLU A 34 -2.26 4.65 17.47
CA GLU A 34 -3.04 4.65 18.72
C GLU A 34 -3.80 3.31 18.90
N PHE A 35 -4.39 2.77 17.84
CA PHE A 35 -5.01 1.44 17.88
C PHE A 35 -3.98 0.33 18.12
N GLY A 36 -2.82 0.38 17.47
CA GLY A 36 -1.74 -0.59 17.69
C GLY A 36 -1.24 -0.62 19.14
N LYS A 37 -1.18 0.54 19.81
CA LYS A 37 -0.86 0.61 21.24
C LYS A 37 -1.92 -0.05 22.12
N LYS A 38 -3.20 0.01 21.73
CA LYS A 38 -4.33 -0.48 22.52
C LYS A 38 -4.66 -1.96 22.26
N TYR A 39 -4.58 -2.39 21.02
CA TYR A 39 -5.02 -3.73 20.57
C TYR A 39 -3.85 -4.66 20.24
N GLY A 40 -2.63 -4.15 20.26
CA GLY A 40 -1.41 -4.90 19.96
C GLY A 40 -0.93 -4.70 18.51
N PRO A 41 0.20 -5.34 18.14
CA PRO A 41 0.87 -5.12 16.86
C PRO A 41 0.09 -5.66 15.65
N VAL A 42 -0.92 -6.52 15.86
CA VAL A 42 -1.79 -7.04 14.82
C VAL A 42 -3.23 -6.89 15.28
N TYR A 43 -4.01 -6.11 14.55
CA TYR A 43 -5.39 -5.81 14.92
C TYR A 43 -6.28 -5.65 13.69
N THR A 44 -7.59 -5.77 13.88
CA THR A 44 -8.59 -5.68 12.82
C THR A 44 -9.31 -4.34 12.86
N LEU A 45 -9.41 -3.69 11.71
CA LEU A 45 -10.35 -2.61 11.44
C LEU A 45 -11.35 -3.02 10.38
N TYR A 46 -12.49 -2.36 10.34
CA TYR A 46 -13.54 -2.54 9.34
C TYR A 46 -13.69 -1.23 8.57
N PHE A 47 -13.55 -1.29 7.25
CA PHE A 47 -13.86 -0.17 6.37
C PHE A 47 -15.20 -0.50 5.69
N GLY A 48 -16.28 0.07 6.24
CA GLY A 48 -17.62 -0.40 5.97
C GLY A 48 -17.80 -1.86 6.44
N HIS A 49 -18.13 -2.75 5.51
CA HIS A 49 -18.25 -4.18 5.77
C HIS A 49 -16.96 -4.98 5.56
N ASN A 50 -15.89 -4.34 5.05
CA ASN A 50 -14.65 -5.02 4.69
C ASN A 50 -13.67 -5.05 5.88
N PRO A 51 -13.31 -6.23 6.41
CA PRO A 51 -12.27 -6.33 7.43
C PRO A 51 -10.89 -6.09 6.81
N VAL A 52 -10.06 -5.34 7.51
CA VAL A 52 -8.67 -5.03 7.18
C VAL A 52 -7.81 -5.34 8.40
N ILE A 53 -6.83 -6.23 8.22
CA ILE A 53 -5.84 -6.53 9.24
C ILE A 53 -4.73 -5.51 9.12
N VAL A 54 -4.45 -4.78 10.20
CA VAL A 54 -3.37 -3.81 10.27
C VAL A 54 -2.19 -4.44 11.00
N LEU A 55 -1.02 -4.38 10.37
CA LEU A 55 0.26 -4.82 10.92
C LEU A 55 1.04 -3.59 11.37
N CYS A 56 1.47 -3.57 12.63
CA CYS A 56 2.20 -2.46 13.24
C CYS A 56 3.46 -2.95 13.92
N GLY A 57 4.57 -2.25 13.65
CA GLY A 57 5.88 -2.55 14.21
C GLY A 57 6.69 -3.55 13.37
N TYR A 58 8.00 -3.49 13.54
CA TYR A 58 8.96 -4.22 12.73
C TYR A 58 8.72 -5.74 12.71
N LYS A 59 8.52 -6.34 13.89
CA LYS A 59 8.37 -7.81 14.01
C LYS A 59 7.17 -8.32 13.21
N ALA A 60 6.00 -7.71 13.37
CA ALA A 60 4.77 -8.12 12.68
C ALA A 60 4.88 -7.93 11.15
N ILE A 61 5.49 -6.83 10.72
CA ILE A 61 5.71 -6.54 9.30
C ILE A 61 6.71 -7.52 8.69
N LYS A 62 7.84 -7.78 9.35
CA LYS A 62 8.86 -8.74 8.89
C LYS A 62 8.27 -10.15 8.77
N GLU A 63 7.61 -10.62 9.83
CA GLU A 63 7.03 -11.97 9.84
C GLU A 63 6.02 -12.17 8.71
N SER A 64 5.19 -11.15 8.46
CA SER A 64 4.14 -11.25 7.44
C SER A 64 4.68 -11.05 6.02
N LEU A 65 5.42 -9.97 5.77
CA LEU A 65 5.81 -9.57 4.41
C LEU A 65 7.12 -10.20 3.91
N ILE A 66 7.93 -10.77 4.81
CA ILE A 66 9.20 -11.41 4.47
C ILE A 66 9.13 -12.91 4.79
N ASP A 67 8.91 -13.26 6.06
CA ASP A 67 8.98 -14.67 6.49
C ASP A 67 7.81 -15.49 5.93
N ARG A 68 6.65 -14.86 5.67
CA ARG A 68 5.46 -15.43 5.01
C ARG A 68 5.09 -14.72 3.70
N ALA A 69 6.11 -14.30 2.94
CA ALA A 69 5.93 -13.44 1.77
C ALA A 69 4.93 -13.98 0.74
N GLU A 70 4.83 -15.30 0.51
CA GLU A 70 3.86 -15.86 -0.44
C GLU A 70 2.41 -15.66 0.03
N GLU A 71 2.12 -15.91 1.30
CA GLU A 71 0.79 -15.74 1.91
C GLU A 71 0.32 -14.27 1.87
N PHE A 72 1.25 -13.33 2.07
CA PHE A 72 0.98 -11.89 2.09
C PHE A 72 1.30 -11.18 0.77
N SER A 73 1.59 -11.94 -0.30
CA SER A 73 1.89 -11.37 -1.60
C SER A 73 0.64 -10.81 -2.31
N GLY A 74 -0.57 -11.11 -1.84
CA GLY A 74 -1.80 -10.60 -2.46
C GLY A 74 -1.90 -9.07 -2.47
N ARG A 75 -2.43 -8.49 -3.55
CA ARG A 75 -2.71 -7.05 -3.67
C ARG A 75 -4.16 -6.77 -3.29
N GLY A 76 -4.33 -5.96 -2.25
CA GLY A 76 -5.64 -5.57 -1.74
C GLY A 76 -6.41 -4.73 -2.76
N LYS A 77 -7.73 -4.91 -2.78
CA LYS A 77 -8.63 -4.09 -3.60
C LYS A 77 -8.89 -2.76 -2.90
N ILE A 78 -8.48 -1.67 -3.56
CA ILE A 78 -8.78 -0.31 -3.12
C ILE A 78 -9.87 0.22 -4.07
N PRO A 79 -11.12 0.43 -3.62
CA PRO A 79 -12.25 0.71 -4.50
C PRO A 79 -12.01 1.86 -5.49
N THR A 80 -11.36 2.94 -5.05
CA THR A 80 -11.04 4.10 -5.90
C THR A 80 -10.10 3.75 -7.04
N PHE A 81 -9.16 2.81 -6.86
CA PHE A 81 -8.26 2.36 -7.92
C PHE A 81 -8.89 1.24 -8.75
N ASP A 82 -9.68 0.37 -8.14
CA ASP A 82 -10.33 -0.74 -8.83
C ASP A 82 -11.27 -0.27 -9.96
N GLN A 83 -11.91 0.90 -9.80
CA GLN A 83 -12.74 1.50 -10.85
C GLN A 83 -11.97 1.79 -12.15
N TYR A 84 -10.70 2.20 -12.05
CA TYR A 84 -9.87 2.56 -13.21
C TYR A 84 -9.03 1.39 -13.70
N PHE A 85 -8.41 0.66 -12.77
CA PHE A 85 -7.44 -0.38 -13.10
C PHE A 85 -8.07 -1.76 -13.24
N GLN A 86 -9.23 -2.01 -12.61
CA GLN A 86 -9.99 -3.26 -12.70
C GLN A 86 -9.14 -4.53 -12.47
N GLY A 87 -8.14 -4.45 -11.59
CA GLY A 87 -7.20 -5.54 -11.34
C GLY A 87 -6.15 -5.79 -12.42
N PHE A 88 -5.97 -4.89 -13.38
CA PHE A 88 -4.92 -4.93 -14.40
C PHE A 88 -3.69 -4.09 -14.01
N GLY A 89 -2.60 -4.29 -14.76
CA GLY A 89 -1.34 -3.56 -14.59
C GLY A 89 -0.45 -4.13 -13.48
N ILE A 90 0.81 -3.69 -13.45
CA ILE A 90 1.84 -4.24 -12.54
C ILE A 90 1.59 -3.94 -11.05
N VAL A 91 0.84 -2.87 -10.74
CA VAL A 91 0.61 -2.41 -9.35
C VAL A 91 -0.57 -3.14 -8.69
N PHE A 92 -1.67 -3.35 -9.43
CA PHE A 92 -2.95 -3.82 -8.87
C PHE A 92 -3.36 -5.24 -9.28
N SER A 93 -2.63 -5.87 -10.21
CA SER A 93 -2.90 -7.27 -10.58
C SER A 93 -2.44 -8.27 -9.51
N ASN A 94 -2.98 -9.48 -9.60
CA ASN A 94 -2.66 -10.62 -8.73
C ASN A 94 -2.35 -11.87 -9.56
N GLY A 95 -1.83 -12.91 -8.90
CA GLY A 95 -1.61 -14.22 -9.51
C GLY A 95 -0.60 -14.18 -10.66
N GLU A 96 -0.87 -14.98 -11.69
CA GLU A 96 0.04 -15.13 -12.84
C GLU A 96 0.20 -13.83 -13.64
N ASN A 97 -0.87 -13.06 -13.82
CA ASN A 97 -0.83 -11.76 -14.50
C ASN A 97 0.21 -10.83 -13.85
N TRP A 98 0.23 -10.76 -12.52
CA TRP A 98 1.21 -9.95 -11.79
C TRP A 98 2.64 -10.47 -11.96
N LYS A 99 2.83 -11.80 -11.87
CA LYS A 99 4.16 -12.43 -12.02
C LYS A 99 4.75 -12.12 -13.39
N GLN A 100 3.96 -12.27 -14.46
CA GLN A 100 4.40 -12.00 -15.83
C GLN A 100 4.70 -10.52 -16.06
N LEU A 101 3.78 -9.63 -15.69
CA LEU A 101 3.97 -8.19 -15.85
C LEU A 101 5.18 -7.69 -15.07
N ARG A 102 5.36 -8.15 -13.82
CA ARG A 102 6.52 -7.80 -13.00
C ARG A 102 7.83 -8.26 -13.63
N ARG A 103 7.91 -9.51 -14.09
CA ARG A 103 9.12 -10.04 -14.73
C ARG A 103 9.45 -9.26 -16.00
N PHE A 104 8.45 -9.02 -16.84
CA PHE A 104 8.61 -8.23 -18.06
C PHE A 104 9.11 -6.82 -17.74
N SER A 105 8.40 -6.06 -16.90
CA SER A 105 8.76 -4.69 -16.58
C SER A 105 10.15 -4.57 -15.94
N LEU A 106 10.52 -5.46 -15.00
CA LEU A 106 11.85 -5.42 -14.40
C LEU A 106 12.96 -5.72 -15.42
N THR A 107 12.73 -6.68 -16.32
CA THR A 107 13.69 -7.01 -17.38
C THR A 107 13.84 -5.83 -18.35
N THR A 108 12.73 -5.26 -18.79
CA THR A 108 12.71 -4.11 -19.70
C THR A 108 13.38 -2.89 -19.04
N LEU A 109 13.07 -2.58 -17.78
CA LEU A 109 13.70 -1.47 -17.07
C LEU A 109 15.20 -1.68 -16.89
N ARG A 110 15.66 -2.91 -16.61
CA ARG A 110 17.09 -3.21 -16.47
C ARG A 110 17.82 -3.12 -17.82
N ASN A 111 17.20 -3.57 -18.90
CA ASN A 111 17.77 -3.50 -20.25
C ASN A 111 17.77 -2.07 -20.79
N PHE A 112 16.75 -1.28 -20.43
CA PHE A 112 16.68 0.13 -20.74
C PHE A 112 17.72 0.91 -19.94
N TRP A 113 17.90 0.58 -18.65
CA TRP A 113 18.83 1.25 -17.76
C TRP A 113 20.29 0.82 -18.03
N ASN A 114 20.96 1.54 -18.93
CA ASN A 114 22.38 1.35 -19.21
C ASN A 114 23.30 2.19 -18.30
N GLY A 115 22.74 2.91 -17.32
CA GLY A 115 23.42 3.58 -16.23
C GLY A 115 24.21 4.84 -16.62
N LYS A 116 24.39 5.16 -17.90
CA LYS A 116 25.03 6.44 -18.31
C LYS A 116 24.01 7.40 -18.91
N GLU A 117 23.19 6.91 -19.83
CA GLU A 117 22.24 7.74 -20.57
C GLU A 117 21.03 8.16 -19.71
N GLU A 118 20.58 7.30 -18.81
CA GLU A 118 19.42 7.60 -17.96
C GLU A 118 19.78 8.57 -16.83
N HIS A 119 20.99 8.44 -16.27
CA HIS A 119 21.51 9.44 -15.32
C HIS A 119 21.65 10.80 -15.98
N ARG A 120 22.11 10.85 -17.24
CA ARG A 120 22.19 12.09 -18.02
C ARG A 120 20.81 12.73 -18.17
N ARG A 121 19.79 11.96 -18.56
CA ARG A 121 18.40 12.46 -18.67
C ARG A 121 17.86 12.99 -17.35
N ILE A 122 18.12 12.31 -16.24
CA ILE A 122 17.72 12.79 -14.90
C ILE A 122 18.39 14.13 -14.58
N GLN A 123 19.68 14.28 -14.91
CA GLN A 123 20.41 15.52 -14.71
C GLN A 123 19.89 16.65 -15.60
N GLU A 124 19.55 16.37 -16.86
CA GLU A 124 18.97 17.33 -17.79
C GLU A 124 17.61 17.85 -17.29
N GLU A 125 16.70 16.95 -16.90
CA GLU A 125 15.41 17.33 -16.31
C GLU A 125 15.59 18.16 -15.03
N ALA A 126 16.58 17.84 -14.20
CA ALA A 126 16.91 18.64 -13.03
C ALA A 126 17.40 20.05 -13.40
N GLN A 127 18.20 20.19 -14.47
CA GLN A 127 18.64 21.49 -14.97
C GLN A 127 17.47 22.32 -15.53
N PHE A 128 16.57 21.70 -16.29
CA PHE A 128 15.37 22.36 -16.79
C PHE A 128 14.48 22.85 -15.64
N MET A 129 14.29 22.02 -14.61
CA MET A 129 13.56 22.41 -13.41
C MET A 129 14.21 23.61 -12.71
N VAL A 130 15.54 23.64 -12.60
CA VAL A 130 16.27 24.78 -11.99
C VAL A 130 16.12 26.05 -12.84
N SER A 131 16.21 25.96 -14.17
CA SER A 131 16.02 27.12 -15.04
C SER A 131 14.61 27.67 -14.95
N GLU A 132 13.61 26.81 -14.88
CA GLU A 132 12.20 27.19 -14.76
C GLU A 132 11.94 27.86 -13.41
N ILE A 133 12.47 27.34 -12.30
CA ILE A 133 12.36 28.01 -11.00
C ILE A 133 13.00 29.40 -11.01
N ARG A 134 14.10 29.59 -11.75
CA ARG A 134 14.79 30.88 -11.85
C ARG A 134 14.06 31.90 -12.72
N SER A 135 13.25 31.48 -13.69
CA SER A 135 12.50 32.38 -14.58
C SER A 135 11.26 32.99 -13.92
N TYR A 136 10.77 32.43 -12.81
CA TYR A 136 9.70 33.02 -11.99
C TYR A 136 10.16 34.16 -11.05
N LYS A 137 11.43 34.60 -11.16
CA LYS A 137 11.94 35.82 -10.51
C LYS A 137 11.96 36.97 -11.49
#